data_AF-A0A1M6P5Y8-F1
#
_entry.id   AF-A0A1M6P5Y8-F1
#
_cell.length_a   1.000
_cell.length_b   1.000
_cell.length_c   1.000
_cell.angle_alpha   90.00
_cell.angle_beta   90.00
_cell.angle_gamma   90.00
#
_symmetry.space_group_name_H-M   'P 1'
#
loop_
_entity.id
_entity.type
_entity.pdbx_description
1 polymer ?
#
loop_
_entity_poly.entity_id
_entity_poly.type
_entity_poly.pdbx_seq_one_letter_code
_entity_poly.pdbx_strand_id
1 'polypeptide(L)'
;MLGRPEAIVTGTLAGFNAVKYIRGESMVTLSRETAIGDIIAYANERLNTEGGNAVRHTFSGAEYFERMKELGLYSTDNDYIEAKIERLGLKNIFK
;
A
#
# COMPACT_ATOMS: atom_id res chain seq x y z
N MET A 1 10.05 10.90 1.27
CA MET A 1 10.57 9.84 2.17
C MET A 1 9.39 8.95 2.57
N LEU A 2 9.47 7.63 2.34
CA LEU A 2 8.45 6.67 2.78
C LEU A 2 8.47 6.54 4.32
N GLY A 3 7.30 6.41 4.95
CA GLY A 3 7.23 6.11 6.37
C GLY A 3 7.78 4.71 6.72
N ARG A 4 7.98 4.45 8.01
CA ARG A 4 8.50 3.15 8.50
C ARG A 4 7.57 1.98 8.11
N PRO A 5 6.23 2.05 8.27
CA PRO A 5 5.33 0.99 7.83
C PRO A 5 5.42 0.67 6.33
N GLU A 6 5.56 1.69 5.50
CA GLU A 6 5.62 1.59 4.05
C GLU A 6 6.90 0.87 3.60
N ALA A 7 8.04 1.19 4.23
CA ALA A 7 9.30 0.52 3.98
C ALA A 7 9.26 -0.97 4.35
N ILE A 8 8.59 -1.32 5.45
CA ILE A 8 8.40 -2.72 5.86
C ILE A 8 7.54 -3.45 4.83
N VAL A 9 6.37 -2.90 4.47
CA VAL A 9 5.44 -3.60 3.56
C VAL A 9 6.02 -3.75 2.16
N THR A 10 6.65 -2.72 1.61
CA THR A 10 7.30 -2.79 0.29
C THR A 10 8.44 -3.81 0.28
N GLY A 11 9.28 -3.84 1.32
CA GLY A 11 10.36 -4.83 1.46
C GLY A 11 9.85 -6.26 1.58
N THR A 12 8.86 -6.50 2.44
CA THR A 12 8.25 -7.83 2.62
C THR A 12 7.58 -8.31 1.33
N LEU A 13 6.82 -7.45 0.65
CA LEU A 13 6.17 -7.80 -0.62
C LEU A 13 7.19 -8.11 -1.71
N ALA A 14 8.26 -7.33 -1.81
CA ALA A 14 9.33 -7.55 -2.77
C ALA A 14 10.02 -8.91 -2.55
N GLY A 15 10.37 -9.24 -1.30
CA GLY A 15 10.96 -10.53 -0.96
C GLY A 15 10.04 -11.71 -1.27
N PHE A 16 8.75 -11.58 -0.93
CA PHE A 16 7.76 -12.62 -1.23
C PHE A 16 7.58 -12.83 -2.75
N ASN A 17 7.48 -11.75 -3.51
CA ASN A 17 7.36 -11.81 -4.97
C ASN A 17 8.62 -12.35 -5.64
N ALA A 18 9.82 -12.11 -5.09
CA ALA A 18 11.05 -12.68 -5.62
C ALA A 18 11.04 -14.22 -5.58
N VAL A 19 10.57 -14.81 -4.47
CA VAL A 19 10.44 -16.28 -4.35
C VAL A 19 9.39 -16.81 -5.32
N LYS A 20 8.24 -16.14 -5.44
CA LYS A 20 7.20 -16.52 -6.41
C LYS A 20 7.67 -16.47 -7.85
N TYR A 21 8.43 -15.44 -8.20
CA TYR A 21 9.03 -15.28 -9.52
C TYR A 21 9.94 -16.46 -9.88
N ILE A 22 10.82 -16.86 -8.95
CA ILE A 22 11.72 -18.02 -9.13
C ILE A 22 10.94 -19.33 -9.30
N ARG A 23 9.75 -19.44 -8.69
CA ARG A 23 8.86 -20.61 -8.76
C ARG A 23 7.91 -20.60 -9.96
N GLY A 24 7.93 -19.56 -10.80
CA GLY A 24 7.00 -19.40 -11.92
C GLY A 24 5.55 -19.12 -11.48
N GLU A 25 5.34 -18.66 -10.25
CA GLU A 25 4.03 -18.34 -9.70
C GLU A 25 3.63 -16.88 -9.99
N SER A 26 2.33 -16.60 -9.97
CA SER A 26 1.82 -15.24 -10.09
C SER A 26 2.22 -14.40 -8.86
N MET A 27 2.87 -13.26 -9.11
CA MET A 27 3.22 -12.27 -8.10
C MET A 27 1.98 -11.61 -7.50
N VAL A 28 2.11 -11.12 -6.28
CA VAL A 28 1.06 -10.39 -5.57
C VAL A 28 1.26 -8.89 -5.74
N THR A 29 0.17 -8.19 -6.04
CA THR A 29 0.12 -6.72 -6.10
C THR A 29 -0.86 -6.22 -5.06
N LEU A 30 -0.48 -5.18 -4.31
CA LEU A 30 -1.39 -4.53 -3.38
C LEU A 30 -2.31 -3.58 -4.16
N SER A 31 -3.63 -3.84 -4.10
CA SER A 31 -4.63 -3.02 -4.77
C SER A 31 -4.64 -1.59 -4.21
N ARG A 32 -4.85 -0.59 -5.08
CA ARG A 32 -5.10 0.81 -4.68
C ARG A 32 -6.40 0.99 -3.90
N GLU A 33 -7.25 -0.02 -3.87
CA GLU A 33 -8.39 -0.06 -2.95
C GLU A 33 -7.95 -0.25 -1.49
N THR A 34 -6.68 -0.58 -1.23
CA THR A 34 -6.11 -0.61 0.13
C THR A 34 -5.31 0.65 0.40
N ALA A 35 -5.32 1.13 1.65
CA ALA A 35 -4.52 2.29 2.05
C ALA A 35 -3.02 2.09 1.76
N ILE A 36 -2.50 0.87 1.93
CA ILE A 36 -1.09 0.58 1.65
C ILE A 36 -0.80 0.53 0.15
N GLY A 37 -1.68 -0.08 -0.65
CA GLY A 37 -1.51 -0.09 -2.10
C GLY A 37 -1.59 1.32 -2.71
N ASP A 38 -2.51 2.16 -2.23
CA ASP A 38 -2.60 3.54 -2.70
C ASP A 38 -1.41 4.38 -2.24
N ILE A 39 -0.93 4.29 -0.99
CA ILE A 39 0.21 5.12 -0.55
C ILE A 39 1.48 4.80 -1.32
N ILE A 40 1.71 3.52 -1.64
CA ILE A 40 2.88 3.09 -2.42
C ILE A 40 2.77 3.63 -3.84
N ALA A 41 1.62 3.49 -4.47
CA ALA A 41 1.40 3.97 -5.82
C ALA A 41 1.47 5.50 -5.89
N TYR A 42 0.87 6.19 -4.92
CA TYR A 42 0.90 7.64 -4.77
C TYR A 42 2.32 8.17 -4.54
N ALA A 43 3.09 7.52 -3.67
CA ALA A 43 4.49 7.89 -3.44
C ALA A 43 5.31 7.72 -4.73
N ASN A 44 5.14 6.62 -5.46
CA ASN A 44 5.82 6.39 -6.74
C ASN A 44 5.42 7.43 -7.80
N GLU A 45 4.14 7.79 -7.89
CA GLU A 45 3.66 8.85 -8.79
C GLU A 45 4.31 10.19 -8.48
N ARG A 46 4.39 10.55 -7.19
CA ARG A 46 5.00 11.81 -6.75
C ARG A 46 6.51 11.85 -6.98
N LEU A 47 7.23 10.73 -6.86
CA LEU A 47 8.67 10.67 -7.20
C LEU A 47 8.97 11.06 -8.65
N ASN A 48 8.01 10.89 -9.57
CA ASN A 48 8.16 11.24 -10.99
C ASN A 48 7.77 12.69 -11.32
N THR A 49 7.46 13.53 -10.30
CA THR A 49 7.07 14.94 -10.47
C THR A 49 8.15 15.90 -9.94
N GLU A 50 8.31 17.07 -10.59
CA GLU A 50 9.28 18.09 -10.14
C GLU A 50 8.98 18.53 -8.70
N GLY A 51 9.96 18.36 -7.80
CA GLY A 51 9.81 18.66 -6.37
C GLY A 51 9.15 17.58 -5.51
N GLY A 52 8.72 16.46 -6.09
CA GLY A 52 7.99 15.41 -5.38
C GLY A 52 8.78 14.67 -4.28
N ASN A 53 10.10 14.74 -4.31
CA ASN A 53 10.98 14.20 -3.26
C ASN A 53 10.81 14.90 -1.89
N ALA A 54 10.24 16.12 -1.87
CA ALA A 54 10.10 16.93 -0.67
C ALA A 54 8.83 16.58 0.16
N VAL A 55 7.87 15.85 -0.41
CA VAL A 55 6.61 15.54 0.28
C VAL A 55 6.77 14.30 1.16
N ARG A 56 6.42 14.44 2.43
CA ARG A 56 6.39 13.33 3.39
C ARG A 56 5.02 12.64 3.27
N HIS A 57 5.00 11.42 2.76
CA HIS A 57 3.78 10.61 2.73
C HIS A 57 3.68 9.90 4.08
N THR A 58 2.68 10.26 4.88
CA THR A 58 2.42 9.61 6.17
C THR A 58 0.93 9.36 6.34
N PHE A 59 0.59 8.27 7.01
CA PHE A 59 -0.80 7.92 7.34
C PHE A 59 -1.42 8.83 8.42
N SER A 60 -0.59 9.50 9.23
CA SER A 60 -1.03 10.22 10.44
C SER A 60 -1.06 11.74 10.27
N GLY A 61 -0.82 12.27 9.07
CA GLY A 61 -0.86 13.70 8.82
C GLY A 61 -0.46 14.08 7.39
N ALA A 62 -0.80 15.31 7.01
CA ALA A 62 -0.57 15.93 5.70
C ALA A 62 -1.52 15.45 4.57
N GLU A 63 -1.19 15.84 3.34
CA GLU A 63 -1.97 15.68 2.11
C GLU A 63 -2.50 14.25 1.88
N TYR A 64 -1.74 13.23 2.28
CA TYR A 64 -2.13 11.83 2.07
C TYR A 64 -3.33 11.41 2.94
N PHE A 65 -3.43 11.93 4.18
CA PHE A 65 -4.54 11.57 5.05
C PHE A 65 -5.88 12.11 4.53
N GLU A 66 -5.89 13.32 3.97
CA GLU A 66 -7.09 13.87 3.33
C GLU A 66 -7.46 13.08 2.08
N ARG A 67 -6.47 12.73 1.24
CA ARG A 67 -6.68 11.81 0.10
C ARG A 67 -7.30 10.48 0.53
N MET A 68 -6.82 9.87 1.62
CA MET A 68 -7.39 8.62 2.12
C MET A 68 -8.87 8.75 2.48
N LYS A 69 -9.29 9.88 3.06
CA LYS A 69 -10.69 10.14 3.35
C LYS A 69 -11.49 10.34 2.07
N GLU A 70 -10.98 11.15 1.13
CA GLU A 70 -11.62 11.41 -0.16
C GLU A 70 -11.84 10.13 -0.98
N LEU A 71 -10.89 9.18 -0.91
CA LEU A 71 -10.97 7.89 -1.59
C LEU A 71 -11.73 6.81 -0.80
N GLY A 72 -12.26 7.11 0.39
CA GLY A 72 -12.94 6.13 1.23
C GLY A 72 -12.03 4.98 1.71
N LEU A 73 -10.73 5.24 1.84
CA LEU A 73 -9.73 4.29 2.31
C LEU A 73 -9.57 4.30 3.84
N TYR A 74 -9.98 5.39 4.50
CA TYR A 74 -9.95 5.51 5.95
C TYR A 74 -11.20 4.88 6.59
N SER A 75 -11.00 3.89 7.44
CA SER A 75 -12.03 3.31 8.31
C SER A 75 -11.38 2.88 9.62
N THR A 76 -12.17 2.87 10.70
CA THR A 76 -11.80 2.32 12.01
C THR A 76 -12.61 1.06 12.36
N ASP A 77 -13.49 0.63 11.45
CA ASP A 77 -14.29 -0.59 11.58
C ASP A 77 -13.48 -1.79 11.08
N ASN A 78 -13.06 -2.64 12.02
CA ASN A 78 -12.22 -3.79 11.73
C ASN A 78 -12.94 -4.84 10.87
N ASP A 79 -14.25 -5.05 11.08
CA ASP A 79 -15.02 -6.06 10.35
C ASP A 79 -15.16 -5.64 8.89
N TYR A 80 -15.43 -4.35 8.66
CA TYR A 80 -15.45 -3.77 7.32
C TYR A 80 -14.08 -3.90 6.62
N ILE A 81 -13.00 -3.59 7.33
CA ILE A 81 -11.63 -3.68 6.78
C ILE A 81 -11.30 -5.12 6.42
N GLU A 82 -11.60 -6.08 7.31
CA GLU A 82 -11.34 -7.49 7.07
C GLU A 82 -12.12 -8.02 5.86
N ALA A 83 -13.43 -7.73 5.78
CA ALA A 83 -14.26 -8.12 4.64
C ALA A 83 -13.75 -7.54 3.32
N LYS A 84 -13.26 -6.29 3.33
CA LYS A 84 -12.66 -5.65 2.17
C LYS A 84 -11.36 -6.34 1.74
N ILE A 85 -10.46 -6.64 2.68
CA ILE A 85 -9.19 -7.35 2.40
C ILE A 85 -9.44 -8.76 1.86
N GLU A 86 -10.44 -9.47 2.40
CA GLU A 86 -10.85 -10.78 1.92
C GLU A 86 -11.44 -10.73 0.51
N ARG A 87 -12.33 -9.77 0.23
CA ARG A 87 -12.88 -9.53 -1.12
C ARG A 87 -11.80 -9.26 -2.16
N LEU A 88 -10.72 -8.58 -1.77
CA LEU A 88 -9.57 -8.29 -2.64
C LEU A 88 -8.62 -9.49 -2.80
N GLY A 89 -8.88 -10.62 -2.14
CA GLY A 89 -7.99 -11.79 -2.16
C GLY A 89 -6.65 -11.56 -1.47
N LEU A 90 -6.55 -10.52 -0.62
CA LEU A 90 -5.31 -10.12 0.05
C LEU A 90 -5.19 -10.69 1.47
N LYS A 91 -6.22 -11.38 1.96
CA LYS A 91 -6.20 -12.02 3.28
C LYS A 91 -5.24 -13.22 3.27
N ASN A 92 -4.32 -13.24 4.25
CA ASN A 92 -3.35 -14.32 4.46
C ASN A 92 -2.52 -14.70 3.21
N ILE A 93 -2.06 -13.70 2.45
CA ILE A 93 -1.25 -13.91 1.24
C ILE A 93 0.18 -14.39 1.51
N PHE A 94 0.74 -14.08 2.68
CA PHE A 94 2.09 -14.50 3.10
C PHE A 94 2.00 -15.83 3.85
N LYS A 95 2.04 -16.94 3.11
CA LYS A 95 2.05 -18.31 3.65
C LYS A 95 3.41 -18.97 3.46
#